data_AF-A0A522RS67-F1
#
_entry.id   AF-A0A522RS67-F1
#
_cell.length_a   1.000
_cell.length_b   1.000
_cell.length_c   1.000
_cell.angle_alpha   90.00
_cell.angle_beta   90.00
_cell.angle_gamma   90.00
#
_symmetry.space_group_name_H-M   'P 1'
#
loop_
_entity.id
_entity.type
_entity.pdbx_description
1 polymer ?
#
loop_
_entity_poly.entity_id
_entity_poly.type
_entity_poly.pdbx_seq_one_letter_code
_entity_poly.pdbx_strand_id
1 'polypeptide(L)' 'MSSIEERVKKIVVDQLGVKEEDVTPNASFVDDLGA' A
#
# COMPACT_ATOMS: atom_id res chain seq x y z
N MET A 1 12.07 12.05 10.21
CA MET A 1 12.40 11.23 9.03
C MET A 1 11.15 10.42 8.71
N SER A 2 10.58 10.54 7.51
CA SER A 2 9.43 9.69 7.14
C SER A 2 9.86 8.23 7.14
N SER A 3 9.08 7.38 7.79
CA SER A 3 9.39 5.96 7.87
C SER A 3 9.31 5.32 6.47
N ILE A 4 10.03 4.22 6.27
CA ILE A 4 9.93 3.45 5.02
C ILE A 4 8.49 3.00 4.79
N GLU A 5 7.78 2.63 5.87
CA GLU A 5 6.36 2.27 5.86
C GLU A 5 5.47 3.37 5.28
N GLU A 6 5.63 4.63 5.71
CA GLU A 6 4.86 5.76 5.17
C GLU A 6 5.11 5.97 3.67
N ARG A 7 6.35 5.78 3.22
CA ARG A 7 6.73 5.93 1.81
C ARG A 7 6.15 4.81 0.96
N VAL A 8 6.27 3.57 1.43
CA VAL A 8 5.72 2.40 0.74
C VAL A 8 4.20 2.51 0.67
N LYS A 9 3.54 2.86 1.78
CA LYS A 9 2.08 3.01 1.82
C LYS A 9 1.55 4.01 0.79
N LYS A 10 2.18 5.19 0.69
CA LYS A 10 1.82 6.20 -0.32
C LYS A 10 2.01 5.69 -1.75
N ILE A 11 3.15 5.06 -2.03
CA ILE A 11 3.43 4.51 -3.36
C ILE A 11 2.39 3.46 -3.76
N VAL A 12 1.99 2.59 -2.82
CA VAL A 12 1.03 1.51 -3.09
C VAL A 12 -0.36 2.07 -3.40
N VAL A 13 -0.80 3.07 -2.62
CA VAL A 13 -2.07 3.77 -2.86
C VAL A 13 -2.06 4.49 -4.20
N ASP A 14 -1.00 5.23 -4.51
CA ASP A 14 -0.91 6.01 -5.75
C ASP A 14 -0.78 5.10 -6.98
N GLN A 15 -0.02 4.00 -6.87
CA GLN A 15 0.30 3.13 -8.00
C GLN A 15 -0.82 2.11 -8.29
N LEU A 16 -1.47 1.57 -7.26
CA LEU A 16 -2.56 0.60 -7.42
C LEU A 16 -3.94 1.25 -7.39
N GLY A 17 -4.04 2.54 -7.04
CA GLY A 17 -5.32 3.24 -6.92
C GLY A 17 -6.21 2.70 -5.81
N VAL A 18 -5.64 1.93 -4.88
CA VAL A 18 -6.31 1.36 -3.70
C VAL A 18 -6.31 2.37 -2.57
N LYS A 19 -7.18 2.21 -1.57
CA LYS A 19 -7.25 3.17 -0.47
C LYS A 19 -6.20 2.88 0.59
N GLU A 20 -5.80 3.91 1.34
CA GLU A 20 -4.86 3.76 2.48
C GLU A 20 -5.36 2.80 3.57
N GLU A 21 -6.68 2.60 3.67
CA GLU A 21 -7.32 1.66 4.59
C GLU A 21 -7.11 0.20 4.18
N ASP A 22 -6.97 -0.06 2.87
CA ASP A 22 -6.78 -1.40 2.31
C ASP A 22 -5.29 -1.82 2.37
N VAL A 23 -4.37 -0.85 2.39
CA VAL A 23 -2.92 -1.09 2.52
C VAL A 23 -2.55 -1.38 3.97
N THR A 24 -2.75 -2.64 4.37
CA THR A 24 -2.34 -3.17 5.67
C THR A 24 -1.01 -3.93 5.55
N PRO A 25 -0.22 -4.06 6.64
CA PRO A 25 1.06 -4.80 6.61
C PRO A 25 0.94 -6.28 6.23
N ASN A 26 -0.26 -6.85 6.33
CA ASN A 26 -0.54 -8.24 6.02
C ASN A 26 -1.24 -8.43 4.66
N ALA A 27 -1.52 -7.36 3.93
CA ALA A 27 -2.16 -7.43 2.62
C ALA A 27 -1.20 -7.99 1.56
N SER A 28 -1.68 -8.91 0.74
CA SER A 28 -1.02 -9.39 -0.46
C SER A 28 -1.17 -8.35 -1.58
N PHE A 29 -0.05 -7.92 -2.16
CA PHE A 29 -0.09 -6.98 -3.28
C PHE A 29 -0.87 -7.52 -4.49
N VAL A 30 -0.80 -8.83 -4.73
CA VAL A 30 -1.44 -9.48 -5.88
C VAL A 30 -2.87 -9.90 -5.54
N ASP A 31 -3.05 -10.61 -4.42
CA ASP A 31 -4.36 -11.21 -4.09
C ASP A 31 -5.33 -10.20 -3.48
N ASP A 32 -4.84 -9.27 -2.65
CA ASP A 32 -5.68 -8.32 -1.91
C ASP A 32 -5.73 -6.94 -2.56
N LEU A 33 -4.63 -6.48 -3.17
CA LEU A 33 -4.52 -5.15 -3.77
C LEU A 33 -4.55 -5.13 -5.31
N GLY A 34 -4.60 -6.30 -5.96
CA GLY A 34 -4.81 -6.43 -7.40
C GLY A 34 -3.71 -5.85 -8.29
N ALA A 35 -2.46 -5.88 -7.82
CA ALA A 35 -1.27 -5.52 -8.59
C ALA A 35 -0.97 -6.46 -9.76
#